data_AF-A0A8X6PSZ9-F1
#
_entry.id   AF-A0A8X6PSZ9-F1
#
_cell.length_a   1.000
_cell.length_b   1.000
_cell.length_c   1.000
_cell.angle_alpha   90.00
_cell.angle_beta   90.00
_cell.angle_gamma   90.00
#
_symmetry.space_group_name_H-M   'P 1'
#
loop_
_entity.id
_entity.type
_entity.pdbx_description
1 polymer ?
#
loop_
_entity_poly.entity_id
_entity_poly.type
_entity_poly.pdbx_seq_one_letter_code
_entity_poly.pdbx_strand_id
1 'polypeptide(L)'
;TVLRIPHTEIWKPDLSIYTSTDDSLFPTSNTMALLYSDGTVMWIPFFQIKSRCPRQKKQEMSYFDCNIRIGSWTYSSDLLNPLLDSTEVRNCRHKNL
;
A
#
# COMPACT_ATOMS: atom_id res chain seq x y z
N THR A 1 2.94 -25.86 -5.77
CA THR A 1 1.86 -25.82 -4.75
C THR A 1 1.92 -24.48 -4.04
N VAL A 2 0.78 -23.91 -3.63
CA VAL A 2 0.71 -22.63 -2.91
C VAL A 2 -0.03 -22.81 -1.60
N LEU A 3 0.52 -22.28 -0.51
CA LEU A 3 -0.11 -22.26 0.81
C LEU A 3 -0.77 -20.90 1.05
N ARG A 4 -2.00 -20.90 1.57
CA ARG A 4 -2.70 -19.69 2.03
C ARG A 4 -2.55 -19.58 3.54
N ILE A 5 -1.92 -18.51 4.01
CA ILE A 5 -1.64 -18.28 5.44
C ILE A 5 -2.13 -16.89 5.88
N PRO A 6 -2.63 -16.72 7.12
CA PRO A 6 -2.99 -15.40 7.63
C PRO A 6 -1.77 -14.47 7.63
N HIS A 7 -1.94 -13.24 7.13
CA HIS A 7 -0.84 -12.25 7.07
C HIS A 7 -0.26 -11.87 8.45
N THR A 8 -0.98 -12.19 9.54
CA THR A 8 -0.55 -11.98 10.93
C THR A 8 0.42 -13.03 11.44
N GLU A 9 0.53 -14.19 10.78
CA GLU A 9 1.40 -15.30 11.17
C GLU A 9 2.78 -15.25 10.51
N ILE A 10 2.98 -14.31 9.58
CA ILE A 10 4.24 -14.13 8.86
C ILE A 10 4.75 -12.70 9.05
N TRP A 11 6.05 -12.52 8.82
CA TRP A 11 6.61 -11.17 8.73
C TRP A 11 6.01 -10.43 7.52
N LYS A 12 5.66 -9.16 7.73
CA LYS A 12 5.20 -8.23 6.70
C LYS A 12 5.88 -6.87 6.91
N PRO A 13 6.17 -6.13 5.84
CA PRO A 13 6.78 -4.81 5.97
C PRO A 13 5.80 -3.83 6.64
N ASP A 14 6.35 -2.88 7.37
CA ASP A 14 5.64 -1.82 8.10
C ASP A 14 5.41 -0.59 7.23
N LEU A 15 4.75 -0.80 6.08
CA LEU A 15 4.47 0.29 5.14
C LEU A 15 3.45 1.26 5.74
N SER A 16 3.90 2.50 5.93
CA SER A 16 3.13 3.62 6.45
C SER A 16 2.79 4.63 5.35
N ILE A 17 1.69 5.36 5.53
CA ILE A 17 1.24 6.38 4.59
C ILE A 17 1.54 7.76 5.17
N TYR A 18 2.66 8.36 4.77
CA TYR A 18 3.15 9.65 5.30
C TYR A 18 2.25 10.84 4.96
N THR A 19 1.45 10.71 3.91
CA THR A 19 0.47 11.73 3.49
C THR A 19 -0.92 11.49 4.05
N SER A 20 -1.07 10.55 4.99
CA SER A 20 -2.35 10.22 5.61
C SER A 20 -2.94 11.42 6.36
N THR A 21 -4.26 11.57 6.32
CA THR A 21 -5.00 12.53 7.14
C THR A 21 -5.66 11.92 8.35
N ASP A 22 -5.77 10.60 8.35
CA ASP A 22 -6.33 9.83 9.45
C ASP A 22 -5.21 9.54 10.45
N ASP A 23 -5.57 9.38 11.73
CA ASP A 23 -4.63 9.06 12.81
C ASP A 23 -3.98 7.67 12.62
N SER A 24 -4.57 6.82 11.77
CA SER A 24 -4.00 5.53 11.39
C SER A 24 -2.97 5.69 10.28
N LEU A 25 -1.69 5.64 10.65
CA LEU A 25 -0.56 5.65 9.70
C LEU A 25 -0.41 4.32 8.95
N PHE A 26 -0.88 3.22 9.56
CA PHE A 26 -0.78 1.87 9.02
C PHE A 26 -2.12 1.43 8.45
N PRO A 27 -2.16 0.97 7.20
CA PRO A 27 -3.37 0.38 6.63
C PRO A 27 -3.68 -0.96 7.28
N THR A 28 -4.96 -1.20 7.56
CA THR A 28 -5.47 -2.47 8.09
C THR A 28 -6.07 -3.31 6.97
N SER A 29 -5.78 -4.61 6.96
CA SER A 29 -6.34 -5.56 6.00
C SER A 29 -6.46 -6.94 6.65
N ASN A 30 -7.52 -7.69 6.35
CA ASN A 30 -7.73 -9.04 6.85
C ASN A 30 -7.52 -10.10 5.76
N THR A 31 -6.72 -9.76 4.74
CA THR A 31 -6.43 -10.65 3.62
C THR A 31 -5.40 -11.72 3.99
N MET A 32 -5.48 -12.86 3.31
CA MET A 32 -4.50 -13.94 3.40
C MET A 32 -3.31 -13.65 2.49
N ALA A 33 -2.14 -14.15 2.85
CA ALA A 33 -0.95 -14.16 1.98
C ALA A 33 -0.83 -15.53 1.28
N LEU A 34 -0.19 -15.52 0.11
CA LEU A 34 0.17 -16.71 -0.65
C LEU A 34 1.66 -16.99 -0.47
N LEU A 35 1.99 -18.14 0.11
CA LEU A 35 3.35 -18.64 0.27
C LEU A 35 3.61 -19.72 -0.78
N TYR A 36 4.63 -19.51 -1.60
CA TYR A 36 5.08 -20.44 -2.63
C TYR A 36 6.18 -21.35 -2.08
N SER A 37 6.38 -22.50 -2.72
CA SER A 37 7.36 -23.52 -2.27
C SER A 37 8.81 -23.08 -2.35
N ASP A 38 9.10 -22.04 -3.13
CA ASP A 38 10.43 -21.40 -3.24
C ASP A 38 10.67 -20.35 -2.14
N GLY A 39 9.70 -20.13 -1.24
CA GLY A 39 9.76 -19.12 -0.19
C GLY A 39 9.23 -17.74 -0.61
N THR A 40 8.81 -17.57 -1.87
CA THR A 40 8.21 -16.31 -2.31
C THR A 40 6.88 -16.08 -1.60
N VAL A 41 6.63 -14.84 -1.15
CA VAL A 41 5.37 -14.43 -0.53
C VAL A 41 4.69 -13.38 -1.39
N MET A 42 3.43 -13.62 -1.75
CA MET A 42 2.57 -12.63 -2.40
C MET A 42 1.42 -12.24 -1.48
N TRP A 43 1.35 -10.97 -1.11
CA TRP A 43 0.30 -10.41 -0.27
C TRP A 43 -0.29 -9.17 -0.92
N ILE A 44 -1.60 -9.22 -1.20
CA ILE A 44 -2.34 -8.15 -1.88
C ILE A 44 -3.44 -7.66 -0.91
N PRO A 45 -3.10 -6.75 0.01
CA PRO A 45 -4.08 -6.21 0.94
C PRO A 45 -5.02 -5.22 0.27
N PHE A 46 -6.30 -5.28 0.64
CA PHE A 46 -7.24 -4.20 0.39
C PHE A 46 -7.33 -3.30 1.63
N PHE A 47 -7.25 -1.99 1.42
CA PHE A 47 -7.36 -0.98 2.46
C PHE A 47 -7.79 0.38 1.89
N GLN A 48 -8.32 1.25 2.75
CA GLN A 48 -8.70 2.61 2.39
C GLN A 48 -7.62 3.61 2.82
N ILE A 49 -7.22 4.49 1.90
CA ILE A 49 -6.28 5.59 2.17
C ILE A 49 -7.05 6.91 2.14
N LYS A 50 -6.93 7.72 3.20
CA LYS A 50 -7.32 9.12 3.18
C LYS A 50 -6.06 9.98 3.25
N SER A 51 -5.84 10.81 2.23
CA SER A 51 -4.63 11.65 2.15
C SER A 51 -4.96 13.12 1.88
N ARG A 52 -4.11 14.01 2.39
CA ARG A 52 -4.26 15.46 2.23
C ARG A 52 -3.67 15.83 0.88
N CYS A 53 -4.52 16.27 -0.04
CA CYS A 53 -4.06 16.79 -1.31
C CYS A 53 -3.70 18.28 -1.17
N PRO A 54 -2.52 18.73 -1.61
CA PRO A 54 -2.15 20.13 -1.53
C PRO A 54 -3.11 20.99 -2.37
N ARG A 55 -3.74 21.97 -1.74
CA ARG A 55 -4.59 22.94 -2.43
C ARG A 55 -3.71 23.95 -3.16
N GLN A 56 -3.57 23.78 -4.46
CA GLN A 56 -2.88 24.79 -5.27
C GLN A 56 -3.69 26.10 -5.27
N LYS A 57 -2.98 27.23 -5.17
CA LYS A 57 -3.56 28.59 -5.06
C LYS A 57 -4.25 29.05 -6.36
N LYS A 58 -4.08 28.32 -7.47
CA LYS A 58 -4.89 28.49 -8.68
C LYS A 58 -6.23 27.82 -8.47
N GLN A 59 -7.19 28.57 -7.97
CA GLN A 59 -8.60 28.20 -7.83
C GLN A 59 -9.31 28.01 -9.20
N GLU A 60 -8.55 27.75 -10.27
CA GLU A 60 -8.95 27.75 -11.68
C GLU A 60 -8.46 26.50 -12.45
N MET A 61 -7.78 25.54 -11.80
CA MET A 61 -7.43 24.27 -12.47
C MET A 61 -8.59 23.26 -12.35
N SER A 62 -8.89 22.56 -13.45
CA SER A 62 -9.89 21.48 -13.50
C SER A 62 -9.37 20.15 -12.94
N TYR A 63 -8.08 20.05 -12.66
CA TYR A 63 -7.41 18.86 -12.15
C TYR A 63 -6.54 19.17 -10.92
N PHE A 64 -6.40 18.18 -10.04
CA PHE A 64 -5.57 18.25 -8.84
C PHE A 64 -4.52 17.13 -8.86
N ASP A 65 -3.26 17.50 -8.70
CA ASP A 65 -2.15 16.54 -8.58
C ASP A 65 -1.99 16.12 -7.12
N CYS A 66 -2.59 14.98 -6.76
CA CYS A 66 -2.52 14.42 -5.42
C CYS A 66 -1.47 13.30 -5.37
N ASN A 67 -0.48 13.45 -4.48
CA ASN A 67 0.59 12.48 -4.31
C ASN A 67 0.41 11.70 -3.01
N ILE A 68 0.42 10.37 -3.08
CA ILE A 68 0.43 9.48 -1.92
C ILE A 68 1.86 9.05 -1.66
N ARG A 69 2.38 9.29 -0.45
CA ARG A 69 3.73 8.84 -0.05
C ARG A 69 3.61 7.63 0.86
N ILE A 70 4.17 6.51 0.41
CA ILE A 70 4.22 5.24 1.13
C ILE A 70 5.68 4.90 1.38
N GLY A 71 6.01 4.43 2.57
CA GLY A 71 7.35 3.95 2.88
C GLY A 71 7.40 3.18 4.20
N SER A 72 8.51 2.49 4.45
CA SER A 72 8.75 1.86 5.74
C SER A 72 8.80 2.90 6.85
N TRP A 73 8.28 2.55 8.03
CA TRP A 73 8.29 3.39 9.21
C TRP A 73 9.57 3.20 10.05
N THR A 74 10.04 1.95 10.17
CA THR A 74 11.14 1.59 11.07
C THR A 74 12.43 1.14 10.36
N TYR A 75 12.38 0.80 9.06
CA TYR A 75 13.56 0.36 8.31
C TYR A 75 14.09 1.49 7.41
N SER A 76 15.42 1.63 7.39
CA SER A 76 16.12 2.48 6.40
C SER A 76 16.17 1.79 5.03
N SER A 77 16.52 2.56 3.99
CA SER A 77 16.64 2.07 2.61
C SER A 77 17.62 0.91 2.43
N ASP A 78 18.64 0.84 3.29
CA ASP A 78 19.67 -0.20 3.23
C ASP A 78 19.17 -1.55 3.78
N LEU A 79 18.14 -1.51 4.63
CA LEU A 79 17.52 -2.70 5.22
C LEU A 79 16.27 -3.14 4.45
N LEU A 80 15.51 -2.17 3.91
CA LEU A 80 14.30 -2.42 3.15
C LEU A 80 14.20 -1.45 1.98
N ASN A 81 14.23 -1.98 0.75
CA ASN A 81 14.11 -1.21 -0.48
C ASN A 81 12.82 -1.59 -1.24
N PRO A 82 11.73 -0.82 -1.09
CA PRO A 82 10.50 -1.06 -1.84
C PRO A 82 10.68 -0.77 -3.33
N LEU A 83 10.26 -1.71 -4.18
CA LEU A 83 10.26 -1.55 -5.63
C LEU A 83 8.83 -1.55 -6.15
N LEU A 84 8.57 -0.71 -7.17
CA LEU A 84 7.29 -0.68 -7.85
C LEU A 84 7.19 -1.85 -8.85
N ASP A 85 6.09 -2.59 -8.79
CA ASP A 85 5.77 -3.62 -9.78
C ASP A 85 5.43 -3.01 -11.15
N SER A 86 4.87 -1.79 -11.16
CA SER A 86 4.62 -1.04 -12.38
C SER A 86 4.61 0.47 -12.14
N THR A 87 4.86 1.24 -13.19
CA THR A 87 4.83 2.72 -13.18
C THR A 87 3.42 3.29 -13.27
N GLU A 88 2.42 2.46 -13.60
CA GLU A 88 1.03 2.85 -13.75
C GLU A 88 0.16 2.27 -12.64
N VAL A 89 -0.75 3.08 -12.10
CA VAL A 89 -1.73 2.60 -11.13
C VAL A 89 -2.80 1.82 -11.87
N ARG A 90 -2.92 0.52 -11.56
CA ARG A 90 -3.97 -0.33 -12.13
C ARG A 90 -5.31 -0.04 -11.42
N ASN A 91 -6.37 0.19 -12.21
CA ASN A 91 -7.71 0.32 -11.67
C ASN A 91 -8.21 -1.03 -11.11
N CYS A 92 -8.21 -1.16 -9.79
CA CYS A 92 -8.85 -2.28 -9.09
C CYS A 92 -10.38 -2.13 -9.20
N ARG A 93 -10.97 -2.70 -10.25
CA ARG A 93 -12.44 -2.83 -10.33
C ARG A 93 -12.90 -3.81 -9.27
N HIS A 94 -13.71 -3.32 -8.33
CA HIS A 94 -14.49 -4.17 -7.43
C HIS A 94 -15.40 -5.04 -8.31
N LYS A 95 -15.03 -6.31 -8.52
CA LYS A 95 -15.97 -7.26 -9.12
C LYS A 95 -16.99 -7.55 -8.02
N ASN A 96 -18.19 -6.99 -8.16
CA ASN A 96 -19.35 -7.50 -7.43
C ASN A 96 -19.51 -8.96 -7.86
N LEU A 97 -19.14 -9.87 -6.96
CA LEU A 97 -19.57 -11.27 -6.99
C LEU A 97 -20.92 -11.35 -6.27
#